data_AF-A0A933ZTW9-F1
#
_entry.id   AF-A0A933ZTW9-F1
#
_cell.length_a   1.000
_cell.length_b   1.000
_cell.length_c   1.000
_cell.angle_alpha   90.00
_cell.angle_beta   90.00
_cell.angle_gamma   90.00
#
_symmetry.space_group_name_H-M   'P 1'
#
loop_
_entity.id
_entity.type
_entity.pdbx_description
1 polymer ?
#
loop_
_entity_poly.entity_id
_entity_poly.type
_entity_poly.pdbx_seq_one_letter_code
_entity_poly.pdbx_strand_id
1 'polypeptide(L)'
;MDCSLHAYTASSSEHESCDDQYNPDGSRRGTATLTFTNVPPGRYDVSVESKHSENRNAAGALFYVNAHSKIINQRTNPGNYIWDLHGRYCLEGQVTVVLDSTVNGGSDAISAARLVPAP
;
A
#
# COMPACT_ATOMS: atom_id res chain seq x y z
N MET A 1 -23.81 5.26 -5.01
CA MET A 1 -22.70 4.30 -5.03
C MET A 1 -21.57 4.93 -4.27
N ASP A 2 -21.18 4.33 -3.16
CA ASP A 2 -20.08 4.81 -2.33
C ASP A 2 -18.81 4.09 -2.77
N CYS A 3 -17.92 4.83 -3.44
CA CYS A 3 -16.63 4.32 -3.94
C CYS A 3 -15.56 4.32 -2.81
N SER A 4 -15.96 4.49 -1.54
CA SER A 4 -15.09 4.44 -0.36
C SER A 4 -14.50 3.06 -0.04
N LEU A 5 -14.77 2.05 -0.87
CA LEU A 5 -14.26 0.68 -0.72
C LEU A 5 -13.04 0.37 -1.60
N HIS A 6 -12.65 1.26 -2.51
CA HIS A 6 -11.54 1.01 -3.42
C HIS A 6 -10.20 1.27 -2.73
N ALA A 7 -9.42 0.20 -2.54
CA ALA A 7 -7.98 0.31 -2.34
C ALA A 7 -7.31 -0.10 -3.65
N TYR A 8 -6.22 0.57 -4.03
CA TYR A 8 -5.41 0.17 -5.18
C TYR A 8 -4.87 -1.23 -4.94
N THR A 9 -5.48 -2.20 -5.61
CA THR A 9 -4.90 -3.52 -5.81
C THR A 9 -3.87 -3.36 -6.91
N ALA A 10 -2.64 -3.80 -6.63
CA ALA A 10 -1.49 -3.56 -7.50
C ALA A 10 -1.62 -4.22 -8.90
N SER A 11 -2.69 -4.98 -9.15
CA SER A 11 -3.04 -5.55 -10.44
C SER A 11 -4.46 -5.18 -10.85
N SER A 12 -4.58 -4.21 -11.77
CA SER A 12 -5.59 -4.09 -12.84
C SER A 12 -6.08 -2.65 -13.07
N SER A 13 -6.71 -2.45 -14.22
CA SER A 13 -7.59 -1.34 -14.58
C SER A 13 -8.96 -1.38 -13.84
N GLU A 14 -9.16 -2.20 -12.80
CA GLU A 14 -10.43 -2.36 -12.05
C GLU A 14 -10.85 -1.14 -11.20
N HIS A 15 -10.18 0.00 -11.35
CA HIS A 15 -10.53 1.22 -10.60
C HIS A 15 -10.91 2.38 -11.53
N GLU A 16 -11.25 2.11 -12.80
CA GLU A 16 -11.89 3.09 -13.68
C GLU A 16 -13.42 3.18 -13.47
N SER A 17 -14.05 2.19 -12.83
CA SER A 17 -15.48 2.16 -12.50
C SER A 17 -15.76 1.54 -11.12
N CYS A 18 -16.78 2.06 -10.41
CA CYS A 18 -17.23 1.51 -9.13
C CYS A 18 -18.11 0.27 -9.38
N ASP A 19 -17.50 -0.89 -9.63
CA ASP A 19 -18.20 -2.16 -9.85
C ASP A 19 -17.70 -3.30 -8.94
N ASP A 20 -18.49 -4.38 -8.91
CA ASP A 20 -18.29 -5.56 -8.06
C ASP A 20 -17.21 -6.52 -8.61
N GLN A 21 -16.35 -6.07 -9.55
CA GLN A 21 -15.41 -6.97 -10.24
C GLN A 21 -14.21 -7.42 -9.39
N TYR A 22 -14.06 -6.90 -8.17
CA TYR A 22 -13.00 -7.31 -7.24
C TYR A 22 -12.97 -8.83 -7.06
N ASN A 23 -11.97 -9.47 -7.69
CA ASN A 23 -11.71 -10.90 -7.53
C ASN A 23 -10.60 -11.13 -6.49
N PRO A 24 -10.93 -11.64 -5.29
CA PRO A 24 -9.96 -11.86 -4.23
C PRO A 24 -9.05 -13.08 -4.44
N ASP A 25 -9.19 -13.84 -5.54
CA ASP A 25 -8.44 -15.07 -5.78
C ASP A 25 -6.90 -14.88 -5.89
N GLY A 26 -6.43 -13.63 -5.98
CA GLY A 26 -5.01 -13.29 -6.05
C GLY A 26 -4.30 -13.85 -7.28
N SER A 27 -5.05 -14.24 -8.30
CA SER A 27 -4.52 -14.66 -9.61
C SER A 27 -3.90 -13.49 -10.38
N ARG A 28 -4.32 -12.26 -10.04
CA ARG A 28 -3.84 -11.02 -10.63
C ARG A 28 -2.68 -10.47 -9.77
N ARG A 29 -1.62 -10.03 -10.45
CA ARG A 29 -0.34 -9.60 -9.85
C ARG A 29 0.13 -8.28 -10.47
N GLY A 30 0.78 -7.45 -9.69
CA GLY A 30 1.36 -6.20 -10.18
C GLY A 30 1.89 -5.31 -9.06
N THR A 31 2.18 -4.06 -9.40
CA THR A 31 2.77 -3.06 -8.49
C THR A 31 1.96 -1.76 -8.51
N ALA A 32 1.75 -1.15 -7.34
CA ALA A 32 1.25 0.22 -7.23
C ALA A 32 2.37 1.12 -6.69
N THR A 33 2.66 2.23 -7.37
CA THR A 33 3.75 3.14 -7.00
C THR A 33 3.23 4.54 -6.71
N LEU A 34 3.52 5.04 -5.51
CA LEU A 34 3.33 6.44 -5.13
C LEU A 34 4.69 7.12 -5.14
N THR A 35 4.79 8.25 -5.83
CA THR A 35 6.04 9.01 -5.97
C THR A 35 5.93 10.36 -5.28
N PHE A 36 6.88 10.64 -4.38
CA PHE A 36 7.09 11.95 -3.79
C PHE A 36 8.30 12.58 -4.49
N THR A 37 8.10 13.75 -5.09
CA THR A 37 9.18 14.50 -5.75
C THR A 37 9.67 15.63 -4.85
N ASN A 38 10.96 15.96 -4.96
CA ASN A 38 11.60 17.07 -4.25
C ASN A 38 11.43 17.01 -2.71
N VAL A 39 11.54 15.81 -2.13
CA VAL A 39 11.56 15.62 -0.67
C VAL A 39 12.79 16.31 -0.09
N PRO A 40 12.66 17.28 0.84
CA PRO A 40 13.81 17.88 1.50
C PRO A 40 14.64 16.83 2.24
N PRO A 41 15.97 16.96 2.29
CA PRO A 41 16.80 16.07 3.10
C PRO A 41 16.39 16.11 4.57
N GLY A 42 16.09 14.95 5.14
CA GLY A 42 15.63 14.86 6.51
C GLY A 42 15.31 13.44 6.94
N ARG A 43 14.94 13.29 8.22
CA ARG A 43 14.47 12.03 8.78
C ARG A 43 12.95 12.02 8.75
N TYR A 44 12.34 10.94 8.27
CA TYR A 44 10.90 10.82 8.10
C TYR A 44 10.38 9.50 8.64
N ASP A 45 9.23 9.54 9.32
CA ASP A 45 8.36 8.40 9.51
C ASP A 45 7.51 8.23 8.26
N VAL A 46 7.60 7.04 7.65
CA VAL A 46 6.84 6.68 6.45
C VAL A 46 5.73 5.72 6.85
N SER A 47 4.49 6.09 6.55
CA SER A 47 3.32 5.24 6.79
C SER A 47 2.57 4.99 5.48
N VAL A 48 1.94 3.83 5.38
CA VAL A 48 1.03 3.48 4.29
C VAL A 48 -0.37 3.30 4.85
N GLU A 49 -1.37 3.75 4.11
CA GLU A 49 -2.77 3.51 4.43
C GLU A 49 -3.30 2.40 3.56
N SER A 50 -4.06 1.48 4.16
CA SER A 50 -4.77 0.45 3.41
C SER A 50 -6.07 0.03 4.10
N LYS A 51 -7.02 -0.49 3.32
CA LYS A 51 -8.24 -1.09 3.85
C LYS A 51 -7.93 -2.50 4.34
N HIS A 52 -7.98 -2.68 5.65
CA HIS A 52 -7.77 -3.99 6.26
C HIS A 52 -9.05 -4.82 6.20
N SER A 53 -8.90 -6.12 5.93
CA SER A 53 -10.01 -7.07 5.89
C SER A 53 -9.54 -8.51 6.04
N GLU A 54 -10.45 -9.40 6.46
CA GLU A 54 -10.17 -10.81 6.67
C GLU A 54 -9.86 -11.59 5.38
N ASN A 55 -10.07 -11.00 4.20
CA ASN A 55 -9.73 -11.58 2.90
C ASN A 55 -8.43 -11.02 2.30
N ARG A 56 -7.68 -10.18 3.04
CA ARG A 56 -6.33 -9.77 2.62
C ARG A 56 -5.34 -10.91 2.73
N ASN A 57 -4.22 -10.76 2.05
CA ASN A 57 -3.12 -11.68 2.00
C ASN A 57 -2.67 -12.18 3.39
N ALA A 58 -2.78 -13.49 3.61
CA ALA A 58 -2.36 -14.13 4.86
C ALA A 58 -0.83 -14.06 5.08
N ALA A 59 -0.04 -13.93 4.02
CA ALA A 59 1.40 -13.72 4.11
C ALA A 59 1.79 -12.25 4.33
N GLY A 60 0.81 -11.33 4.26
CA GLY A 60 1.01 -9.89 4.34
C GLY A 60 1.45 -9.25 3.02
N ALA A 61 1.16 -7.95 2.90
CA ALA A 61 1.46 -7.14 1.74
C ALA A 61 2.91 -6.64 1.78
N LEU A 62 3.64 -6.79 0.68
CA LEU A 62 5.03 -6.34 0.59
C LEU A 62 5.11 -4.90 0.10
N PHE A 63 5.69 -4.03 0.93
CA PHE A 63 5.89 -2.63 0.60
C PHE A 63 7.38 -2.26 0.56
N TYR A 64 7.75 -1.45 -0.42
CA TYR A 64 9.06 -0.82 -0.51
C TYR A 64 8.96 0.68 -0.30
N VAL A 65 9.89 1.24 0.48
CA VAL A 65 10.18 2.68 0.53
C VAL A 65 11.59 2.85 -0.01
N ASN A 66 11.72 3.38 -1.23
CA ASN A 66 12.94 3.25 -2.03
C ASN A 66 13.41 1.77 -2.08
N ALA A 67 14.57 1.45 -1.52
CA ALA A 67 15.11 0.09 -1.45
C ALA A 67 14.75 -0.67 -0.16
N HIS A 68 14.03 -0.05 0.79
CA HIS A 68 13.69 -0.66 2.07
C HIS A 68 12.37 -1.42 1.99
N SER A 69 12.40 -2.74 2.12
CA SER A 69 11.20 -3.59 2.12
C SER A 69 10.61 -3.79 3.51
N LYS A 70 9.30 -3.93 3.60
CA LYS A 70 8.59 -4.42 4.80
C LYS A 70 7.29 -5.12 4.43
N ILE A 71 6.98 -6.19 5.17
CA ILE A 71 5.69 -6.88 5.10
C ILE A 71 4.74 -6.26 6.13
N ILE A 72 3.54 -5.91 5.69
CA ILE A 72 2.48 -5.34 6.54
C ILE A 72 1.26 -6.29 6.54
N ASN A 73 0.76 -6.61 7.73
CA ASN A 73 -0.41 -7.46 7.89
C ASN A 73 -1.69 -6.65 7.77
N GLN A 74 -2.37 -6.79 6.63
CA GLN A 74 -3.61 -6.07 6.31
C GLN A 74 -4.89 -6.79 6.76
N ARG A 75 -4.76 -7.78 7.64
CA ARG A 75 -5.90 -8.54 8.19
C ARG A 75 -6.29 -8.09 9.59
N THR A 76 -5.55 -7.15 10.17
CA THR A 76 -5.78 -6.65 11.53
C THR A 76 -6.90 -5.60 11.52
N ASN A 77 -7.76 -5.62 12.54
CA ASN A 77 -8.87 -4.66 12.69
C ASN A 77 -9.71 -4.48 11.39
N PRO A 78 -10.30 -5.58 10.88
CA PRO A 78 -10.93 -5.64 9.57
C PRO A 78 -12.09 -4.64 9.44
N GLY A 79 -12.29 -4.11 8.23
CA GLY A 79 -13.31 -3.11 7.92
C GLY A 79 -12.84 -1.67 8.08
N ASN A 80 -11.60 -1.42 8.52
CA ASN A 80 -11.07 -0.07 8.73
C ASN A 80 -9.93 0.26 7.76
N TYR A 81 -9.79 1.56 7.45
CA TYR A 81 -8.56 2.08 6.86
C TYR A 81 -7.55 2.31 7.98
N ILE A 82 -6.35 1.75 7.82
CA ILE A 82 -5.32 1.77 8.86
C ILE A 82 -4.03 2.34 8.27
N TRP A 83 -3.41 3.24 9.03
CA TRP A 83 -2.09 3.78 8.77
C TRP A 83 -1.03 2.93 9.48
N ASP A 84 -0.40 2.02 8.75
CA ASP A 84 0.72 1.23 9.25
C ASP A 84 2.04 1.97 9.04
N LEU A 85 2.85 2.03 10.11
CA LEU A 85 4.22 2.53 10.00
C LEU A 85 5.04 1.54 9.18
N HIS A 86 5.55 1.98 8.03
CA HIS A 86 6.55 1.23 7.30
C HIS A 86 7.89 1.30 8.05
N GLY A 87 8.41 2.51 8.25
CA GLY A 87 9.64 2.71 9.01
C GLY A 87 10.07 4.16 9.08
N ARG A 88 11.23 4.38 9.70
CA ARG A 88 11.85 5.70 9.83
C ARG A 88 13.16 5.73 9.04
N TYR A 89 13.28 6.66 8.11
CA TYR A 89 14.40 6.71 7.17
C TYR A 89 14.94 8.13 7.00
N CYS A 90 16.23 8.24 6.64
CA CYS A 90 16.77 9.48 6.08
C CYS A 90 16.43 9.49 4.58
N LEU A 91 15.66 10.47 4.14
CA LEU A 91 15.14 10.57 2.78
C LEU A 91 15.45 11.94 2.20
N GLU A 92 15.58 11.99 0.88
CA GLU A 92 15.75 13.22 0.11
C GLU A 92 15.36 12.98 -1.36
N GLY A 93 15.14 14.06 -2.12
CA GLY A 93 14.95 14.01 -3.55
C GLY A 93 13.67 13.27 -3.96
N GLN A 94 13.80 12.25 -4.80
CA GLN A 94 12.68 11.40 -5.18
C GLN A 94 12.56 10.22 -4.22
N VAL A 95 11.38 10.04 -3.64
CA VAL A 95 11.05 8.87 -2.81
C VAL A 95 9.91 8.11 -3.46
N THR A 96 10.06 6.79 -3.58
CA THR A 96 8.98 5.90 -4.03
C THR A 96 8.46 5.06 -2.88
N VAL A 97 7.14 4.90 -2.83
CA VAL A 97 6.45 3.93 -1.98
C VAL A 97 5.75 2.95 -2.92
N VAL A 98 6.17 1.70 -2.90
CA VAL A 98 5.70 0.67 -3.83
C VAL A 98 5.01 -0.44 -3.05
N LEU A 99 3.75 -0.74 -3.39
CA LEU A 99 3.13 -2.02 -3.06
C LEU A 99 3.50 -3.02 -4.17
N ASP A 100 4.08 -4.15 -3.79
CA ASP A 100 4.44 -5.24 -4.71
C ASP A 100 3.62 -6.49 -4.39
N SER A 101 2.58 -6.73 -5.19
CA SER A 101 1.73 -7.92 -5.11
C SER A 101 2.11 -8.98 -6.15
N THR A 102 3.35 -8.96 -6.64
CA THR A 102 3.84 -9.99 -7.56
C THR A 102 4.40 -11.22 -6.83
N VAL A 103 4.79 -11.03 -5.58
CA VAL A 103 5.56 -11.99 -4.78
C VAL A 103 4.74 -13.13 -4.19
N ASN A 104 3.43 -12.96 -4.05
CA ASN A 104 2.52 -14.00 -3.57
C ASN A 104 1.13 -13.83 -4.19
N GLY A 105 0.29 -14.86 -4.11
CA GLY A 105 -1.06 -14.85 -4.68
C GLY A 105 -2.14 -14.35 -3.71
N GLY A 106 -1.80 -13.43 -2.81
CA GLY A 106 -2.75 -12.88 -1.84
C GLY A 106 -3.29 -11.52 -2.30
N SER A 107 -4.42 -11.11 -1.74
CA SER A 107 -4.95 -9.77 -1.99
C SER A 107 -4.27 -8.72 -1.12
N ASP A 108 -3.59 -7.76 -1.74
CA ASP A 108 -3.00 -6.61 -1.06
C ASP A 108 -3.67 -5.30 -1.49
N ALA A 109 -3.55 -4.27 -0.65
CA ALA A 109 -4.18 -2.98 -0.85
C ALA A 109 -3.27 -1.82 -0.47
N ILE A 110 -3.40 -0.70 -1.16
CA ILE A 110 -2.91 0.60 -0.69
C ILE A 110 -3.91 1.69 -1.09
N SER A 111 -4.16 2.67 -0.22
CA SER A 111 -4.94 3.87 -0.56
C SER A 111 -4.06 5.11 -0.62
N ALA A 112 -3.13 5.23 0.31
CA ALA A 112 -2.25 6.39 0.41
C ALA A 112 -0.90 6.06 1.06
N ALA A 113 0.04 6.98 0.94
CA ALA A 113 1.27 6.98 1.71
C ALA A 113 1.55 8.40 2.24
N ARG A 114 2.27 8.50 3.34
CA ARG A 114 2.71 9.79 3.89
C ARG A 114 4.12 9.71 4.44
N LEU A 115 4.86 10.81 4.26
CA LEU A 115 6.17 11.05 4.84
C LEU A 115 6.00 12.18 5.87
N VAL A 116 6.20 11.88 7.15
CA VAL A 116 6.09 12.87 8.23
C VAL A 116 7.49 13.12 8.80
N PRO A 117 7.98 14.37 8.87
CA PRO A 117 9.26 14.67 9.51
C PRO A 117 9.31 14.08 10.92
N ALA A 118 10.39 13.36 11.21
CA ALA A 118 10.63 12.71 12.49
C ALA A 118 11.74 13.44 13.27
N PRO A 119 11.68 13.42 14.61
CA PRO A 119 12.75 13.94 15.45
C PRO A 119 14.06 13.13 15.35
#